data_AF-A0A1G2XQX3-F1
#
_entry.id   AF-A0A1G2XQX3-F1
#
_cell.length_a   1.000
_cell.length_b   1.000
_cell.length_c   1.000
_cell.angle_alpha   90.00
_cell.angle_beta   90.00
_cell.angle_gamma   90.00
#
_symmetry.space_group_name_H-M   'P 1'
#
loop_
_entity.id
_entity.type
_entity.pdbx_description
1 polymer ?
#
loop_
_entity_poly.entity_id
_entity_poly.type
_entity_poly.pdbx_seq_one_letter_code
_entity_poly.pdbx_strand_id
1 'polypeptide(L)'
;MIEIDSDGITIKHFYFPFAAKKRINFRDIKTVQAYNGGCMRLWGSGDFRTWFGIDWNRTNRKMTFVIEHNNSWFKTGFTCKDSVSVAQILKLKNLLNIKS
;
A
#
# COMPACT_ATOMS: atom_id res chain seq x y z
N MET A 1 -6.13 -1.62 7.54
CA MET A 1 -4.95 -2.17 8.24
C MET A 1 -4.38 -3.32 7.43
N ILE A 2 -3.06 -3.54 7.48
CA ILE A 2 -2.37 -4.52 6.64
C ILE A 2 -1.78 -5.68 7.45
N GLU A 3 -1.54 -6.80 6.79
CA GLU A 3 -0.74 -7.92 7.26
C GLU A 3 0.32 -8.24 6.20
N ILE A 4 1.52 -8.59 6.65
CA ILE A 4 2.62 -8.99 5.78
C ILE A 4 3.13 -10.33 6.28
N ASP A 5 3.31 -11.27 5.37
CA ASP A 5 3.88 -12.60 5.62
C ASP A 5 5.05 -12.87 4.65
N SER A 6 5.49 -14.12 4.53
CA SER A 6 6.59 -14.50 3.63
C SER A 6 6.30 -14.21 2.16
N ASP A 7 5.05 -14.35 1.75
CA ASP A 7 4.65 -14.45 0.34
C ASP A 7 4.06 -13.13 -0.18
N GLY A 8 3.54 -12.27 0.70
CA GLY A 8 2.94 -11.03 0.26
C GLY A 8 2.35 -10.13 1.34
N ILE A 9 1.51 -9.22 0.86
CA ILE A 9 0.83 -8.18 1.64
C ILE A 9 -0.68 -8.37 1.50
N THR A 10 -1.38 -8.34 2.63
CA THR A 10 -2.84 -8.36 2.69
C THR A 10 -3.34 -7.03 3.23
N ILE A 11 -4.19 -6.33 2.49
CA ILE A 11 -4.87 -5.11 2.92
C ILE A 11 -6.30 -5.49 3.32
N LYS A 12 -6.63 -5.41 4.61
CA LYS A 12 -7.90 -5.96 5.16
C LYS A 12 -9.16 -5.31 4.61
N HIS A 13 -9.13 -4.00 4.38
CA HIS A 13 -10.30 -3.21 3.97
C HIS A 13 -10.01 -2.49 2.67
N PHE A 14 -10.07 -3.19 1.53
CA PHE A 14 -9.61 -2.64 0.26
C PHE A 14 -10.76 -2.29 -0.68
N TYR A 15 -11.60 -3.26 -1.02
CA TYR A 15 -12.63 -3.11 -2.04
C TYR A 15 -13.87 -2.39 -1.50
N PHE A 16 -14.34 -1.38 -2.22
CA PHE A 16 -15.62 -0.73 -1.98
C PHE A 16 -16.75 -1.54 -2.64
N PRO A 17 -17.97 -1.64 -2.05
CA PRO A 17 -18.41 -1.04 -0.78
C PRO A 17 -18.21 -1.95 0.46
N PHE A 18 -17.87 -3.22 0.27
CA PHE A 18 -17.93 -4.21 1.36
C PHE A 18 -16.65 -4.32 2.21
N ALA A 19 -15.68 -3.44 1.97
CA ALA A 19 -14.37 -3.48 2.62
C ALA A 19 -13.70 -4.85 2.53
N ALA A 20 -13.88 -5.59 1.43
CA ALA A 20 -13.26 -6.89 1.27
C ALA A 20 -11.73 -6.77 1.21
N LYS A 21 -11.05 -7.80 1.72
CA LYS A 21 -9.58 -7.85 1.76
C LYS A 21 -8.98 -8.00 0.36
N LYS A 22 -7.82 -7.41 0.14
CA LYS A 22 -6.99 -7.62 -1.06
C LYS A 22 -5.66 -8.25 -0.69
N ARG A 23 -5.32 -9.36 -1.33
CA ARG A 23 -4.01 -10.02 -1.23
C ARG A 23 -3.16 -9.64 -2.45
N ILE A 24 -1.89 -9.35 -2.21
CA ILE A 24 -0.89 -9.01 -3.24
C ILE A 24 0.36 -9.82 -2.93
N ASN A 25 0.75 -10.73 -3.83
CA ASN A 25 1.99 -11.48 -3.64
C ASN A 25 3.19 -10.63 -4.05
N PHE A 26 4.34 -10.83 -3.39
CA PHE A 26 5.55 -10.07 -3.72
C PHE A 26 6.00 -10.26 -5.17
N ARG A 27 5.80 -11.45 -5.74
CA ARG A 27 6.10 -11.74 -7.16
C ARG A 27 5.30 -10.90 -8.16
N ASP A 28 4.15 -10.37 -7.74
CA ASP A 28 3.28 -9.56 -8.59
C ASP A 28 3.60 -8.06 -8.47
N ILE A 29 4.47 -7.69 -7.52
CA ILE A 29 4.90 -6.32 -7.25
C ILE A 29 6.10 -5.99 -8.13
N LYS A 30 5.99 -4.91 -8.90
CA LYS A 30 7.09 -4.32 -9.66
C LYS A 30 7.97 -3.45 -8.76
N THR A 31 7.34 -2.54 -8.02
CA THR A 31 8.00 -1.65 -7.07
C THR A 31 6.98 -1.08 -6.10
N VAL A 32 7.44 -0.66 -4.94
CA VAL A 32 6.65 0.08 -3.96
C VAL A 32 7.26 1.45 -3.76
N GLN A 33 6.51 2.48 -4.13
CA GLN A 33 6.85 3.87 -3.87
C GLN A 33 6.42 4.23 -2.46
N ALA A 34 7.35 4.74 -1.65
CA ALA A 34 7.07 5.27 -0.33
C ALA A 34 7.13 6.81 -0.33
N TYR A 35 6.10 7.41 0.25
CA TYR A 35 5.94 8.85 0.38
C TYR A 35 5.85 9.22 1.86
N ASN A 36 6.52 10.30 2.25
CA ASN A 36 6.40 10.85 3.60
C ASN A 36 5.00 11.45 3.81
N GLY A 37 4.42 11.17 4.97
CA GLY A 37 3.09 11.63 5.34
C GLY A 37 1.93 10.74 4.88
N GLY A 38 0.75 11.10 5.37
CA GLY A 38 -0.41 10.23 5.34
C GLY A 38 -1.40 10.42 4.19
N CYS A 39 -1.52 11.61 3.58
CA CYS A 39 -2.75 11.91 2.84
C CYS A 39 -2.59 12.01 1.32
N MET A 40 -3.17 11.04 0.61
CA MET A 40 -3.60 11.13 -0.81
C MET A 40 -5.11 10.84 -0.95
N ARG A 41 -5.64 9.84 -0.21
CA ARG A 41 -7.08 9.50 -0.08
C ARG A 41 -7.37 8.60 1.13
N LEU A 42 -8.57 8.71 1.71
CA LEU A 42 -9.04 7.85 2.81
C LEU A 42 -9.50 6.45 2.34
N TRP A 43 -10.22 6.39 1.21
CA TRP A 43 -10.67 5.17 0.56
C TRP A 43 -10.92 5.43 -0.94
N GLY A 44 -10.72 4.42 -1.78
CA GLY A 44 -11.06 4.50 -3.19
C GLY A 44 -9.96 5.17 -4.01
N SER A 45 -10.37 5.71 -5.16
CA SER A 45 -9.48 6.38 -6.10
C SER A 45 -9.95 7.81 -6.36
N GLY A 46 -9.01 8.68 -6.74
CA GLY A 46 -9.31 10.05 -7.17
C GLY A 46 -8.73 10.43 -8.52
N ASP A 47 -7.75 9.67 -8.98
CA ASP A 47 -7.05 9.82 -10.25
C ASP A 47 -7.41 8.68 -11.22
N PHE A 48 -8.34 7.79 -10.81
CA PHE A 48 -8.70 6.53 -11.47
C PHE A 48 -7.51 5.60 -11.76
N ARG A 49 -6.34 5.85 -11.17
CA ARG A 49 -5.10 5.08 -11.38
C ARG A 49 -4.63 4.42 -10.10
N THR A 50 -4.83 5.06 -8.96
CA THR A 50 -4.40 4.58 -7.66
C THR A 50 -5.61 4.32 -6.78
N TRP A 51 -5.79 3.06 -6.36
CA TRP A 51 -6.85 2.68 -5.43
C TRP A 51 -6.29 2.49 -4.02
N PHE A 52 -6.84 3.20 -3.05
CA PHE A 52 -6.45 3.15 -1.65
C PHE A 52 -7.44 2.32 -0.84
N GLY A 53 -6.92 1.41 -0.01
CA GLY A 53 -7.74 0.77 1.02
C GLY A 53 -8.12 1.75 2.14
N ILE A 54 -9.17 1.42 2.88
CA ILE A 54 -9.69 2.21 4.00
C ILE A 54 -8.62 2.35 5.08
N ASP A 55 -8.30 3.61 5.42
CA ASP A 55 -7.69 3.97 6.69
C ASP A 55 -8.26 5.32 7.16
N TRP A 56 -9.09 5.31 8.20
CA TRP A 56 -9.67 6.54 8.76
C TRP A 56 -8.64 7.40 9.50
N ASN A 57 -7.57 6.78 10.00
CA ASN A 57 -6.52 7.48 10.73
C ASN A 57 -5.35 7.85 9.80
N ARG A 58 -5.59 7.93 8.49
CA ARG A 58 -4.54 8.07 7.48
C ARG A 58 -3.73 9.34 7.63
N THR A 59 -4.39 10.45 7.97
CA THR A 59 -3.77 11.76 8.17
C THR A 59 -2.67 11.72 9.22
N ASN A 60 -2.79 10.85 10.22
CA ASN A 60 -1.82 10.66 11.30
C ASN A 60 -0.75 9.61 10.96
N ARG A 61 -0.69 9.10 9.72
CA ARG A 61 0.30 8.10 9.30
C ARG A 61 1.58 8.77 8.85
N LYS A 62 2.70 8.18 9.25
CA LYS A 62 4.04 8.69 8.93
C LYS A 62 4.42 8.50 7.46
N MET A 63 3.95 7.43 6.82
CA MET A 63 4.25 7.14 5.42
C MET A 63 3.05 6.52 4.69
N THR A 64 2.97 6.80 3.40
CA THR A 64 2.07 6.17 2.44
C THR A 64 2.86 5.32 1.45
N PHE A 65 2.38 4.11 1.20
CA PHE A 65 2.96 3.18 0.24
C PHE A 65 2.05 3.04 -0.97
N VAL A 66 2.62 3.05 -2.17
CA VAL A 66 1.92 2.82 -3.44
C VAL A 66 2.63 1.70 -4.19
N ILE A 67 1.93 0.60 -4.36
CA ILE A 67 2.37 -0.59 -5.11
C ILE A 67 2.09 -0.38 -6.58
N GLU A 68 3.13 -0.51 -7.39
CA GLU A 68 3.07 -0.73 -8.83
C GLU A 68 3.16 -2.24 -9.09
N HIS A 69 2.26 -2.74 -9.94
CA HIS A 69 2.14 -4.17 -10.24
C HIS A 69 2.81 -4.48 -11.57
N ASN A 70 3.31 -5.70 -11.76
CA ASN A 70 4.01 -6.09 -12.99
C ASN A 70 3.12 -5.99 -14.25
N ASN A 71 1.86 -6.43 -14.16
CA ASN A 71 0.95 -6.53 -15.31
C ASN A 71 -0.36 -5.74 -15.11
N SER A 72 -0.32 -4.63 -14.36
CA SER A 72 -1.50 -3.81 -14.14
C SER A 72 -1.16 -2.33 -14.15
N TRP A 73 -1.94 -1.56 -14.89
CA TRP A 73 -1.87 -0.10 -14.92
C TRP A 73 -2.47 0.53 -13.64
N PHE A 74 -3.34 -0.19 -12.93
CA PHE A 74 -3.83 0.20 -11.62
C PHE A 74 -2.77 0.00 -10.54
N LYS A 75 -2.61 1.02 -9.70
CA LYS A 75 -1.76 1.03 -8.51
C LYS A 75 -2.58 0.78 -7.26
N THR A 76 -1.93 0.19 -6.25
CA THR A 76 -2.58 -0.09 -4.96
C THR A 76 -1.88 0.67 -3.85
N GLY A 77 -2.61 1.57 -3.20
CA GLY A 77 -2.08 2.36 -2.11
C GLY A 77 -2.55 1.91 -0.73
N PHE A 78 -1.67 1.98 0.27
CA PHE A 78 -2.00 1.67 1.65
C PHE A 78 -1.14 2.47 2.64
N THR A 79 -1.54 2.44 3.90
CA THR A 79 -0.78 2.96 5.04
C THR A 79 -0.81 1.92 6.17
N CYS A 80 0.07 2.10 7.14
CA CYS A 80 0.21 1.21 8.28
C CYS A 80 0.63 1.98 9.53
N LYS A 81 0.39 1.39 10.70
CA LYS A 81 0.82 1.97 11.99
C LYS A 81 2.34 2.00 12.10
N ASP A 82 2.97 0.88 11.78
CA ASP A 82 4.43 0.73 11.82
C ASP A 82 5.01 0.81 10.40
N SER A 83 5.17 2.04 9.92
CA SER A 83 5.75 2.30 8.61
C SER A 83 7.23 1.95 8.53
N VAL A 84 7.95 1.95 9.66
CA VAL A 84 9.39 1.66 9.69
C VAL A 84 9.63 0.20 9.41
N SER A 85 8.96 -0.70 10.14
CA SER A 85 9.09 -2.15 9.93
C SER A 85 8.65 -2.55 8.52
N VAL A 86 7.57 -1.96 8.01
CA VAL A 86 7.09 -2.23 6.64
C VAL A 86 8.11 -1.77 5.59
N ALA A 87 8.67 -0.58 5.74
CA ALA A 87 9.71 -0.10 4.84
C ALA A 87 10.96 -1.01 4.88
N GLN A 88 11.37 -1.46 6.06
CA GLN A 88 12.50 -2.39 6.21
C GLN A 88 12.23 -3.73 5.48
N ILE A 89 11.05 -4.33 5.67
CA ILE A 89 10.67 -5.57 4.98
C ILE A 89 10.69 -5.40 3.46
N LEU A 90 10.12 -4.30 2.96
CA LEU A 90 10.09 -4.00 1.52
C LEU A 90 11.49 -3.73 0.96
N LYS A 91 12.36 -3.10 1.74
CA LYS A 91 13.77 -2.87 1.39
C LYS A 91 14.55 -4.18 1.31
N LEU A 92 14.39 -5.06 2.29
CA LEU A 92 15.04 -6.38 2.30
C LEU A 92 14.60 -7.26 1.11
N LYS A 93 13.37 -7.07 0.61
CA LYS A 93 12.86 -7.74 -0.59
C LYS A 93 13.24 -7.03 -1.90
N ASN A 94 14.04 -5.95 -1.85
CA ASN A 94 14.40 -5.11 -3.01
C ASN A 94 13.20 -4.52 -3.75
N LEU A 95 12.08 -4.26 -3.05
CA LEU A 95 10.86 -3.72 -3.64
C LEU A 95 10.68 -2.22 -3.37
N LEU A 96 11.37 -1.67 -2.37
CA LEU A 96 11.16 -0.30 -1.91
C LEU A 96 11.91 0.74 -2.75
N ASN A 97 11.20 1.77 -3.20
CA ASN A 97 11.76 3.01 -3.71
C ASN A 97 11.24 4.18 -2.86
N ILE A 98 12.17 4.94 -2.27
CA ILE A 98 11.84 6.08 -1.42
C ILE A 98 11.92 7.33 -2.29
N LYS A 99 10.78 8.00 -2.51
CA LYS A 99 10.77 9.32 -3.13
C LYS A 99 10.94 10.36 -2.03
N SER A 100 12.06 11.08 -2.09
CA SER A 100 12.36 12.27 -1.28
C SER A 100 11.39 13.40 -1.57
#